data_AF-A0A292QUF1-F1
#
_entry.id   AF-A0A292QUF1-F1
#
_cell.length_a   1.000
_cell.length_b   1.000
_cell.length_c   1.000
_cell.angle_alpha   90.00
_cell.angle_beta   90.00
_cell.angle_gamma   90.00
#
_symmetry.space_group_name_H-M   'P 1'
#
loop_
_entity.id
_entity.type
_entity.pdbx_description
1 polymer ?
#
loop_
_entity_poly.entity_id
_entity_poly.type
_entity_poly.pdbx_seq_one_letter_code
_entity_poly.pdbx_strand_id
1 'polypeptide(L)'
;MFLTEDEFIILSAIKIGLNNTEIKEKFGIELIKNDSRLNALYQKYGASSMDELLQITDLKKVEILPKGKIPYYQYEGSELVHKIKICKNDTINLIKFFKNVSDNTKEYELIYRKNSNGFKIEIKN
;
A
#
# COMPACT_ATOMS: atom_id res chain seq x y z
N MET A 1 7.27 11.63 -3.45
CA MET A 1 6.18 10.77 -2.91
C MET A 1 4.87 11.25 -3.49
N PHE A 2 3.96 10.37 -3.90
CA PHE A 2 2.66 10.77 -4.46
C PHE A 2 1.52 10.47 -3.49
N LEU A 3 0.83 11.51 -3.03
CA LEU A 3 -0.31 11.39 -2.12
C LEU A 3 -1.60 11.88 -2.78
N THR A 4 -2.73 11.37 -2.32
CA THR A 4 -4.02 12.04 -2.57
C THR A 4 -4.14 13.27 -1.68
N GLU A 5 -5.09 14.15 -2.00
CA GLU A 5 -5.35 15.34 -1.19
C GLU A 5 -5.72 14.99 0.25
N ASP A 6 -6.68 14.07 0.45
CA ASP A 6 -7.04 13.56 1.79
C ASP A 6 -5.83 13.00 2.53
N GLU A 7 -5.02 12.15 1.88
CA GLU A 7 -3.82 11.57 2.49
C GLU A 7 -2.82 12.66 2.92
N PHE A 8 -2.63 13.70 2.10
CA PHE A 8 -1.74 14.81 2.42
C PHE A 8 -2.26 15.65 3.58
N ILE A 9 -3.56 15.98 3.60
CA ILE A 9 -4.18 16.75 4.69
C ILE A 9 -4.06 15.98 6.01
N ILE A 10 -4.42 14.70 6.01
CA ILE A 10 -4.34 13.83 7.19
C ILE A 10 -2.91 13.79 7.72
N LEU A 11 -1.94 13.48 6.86
CA LEU A 11 -0.53 13.37 7.26
C LEU A 11 0.02 14.70 7.79
N SER A 12 -0.33 15.81 7.14
CA SER A 12 0.10 17.14 7.55
C SER A 12 -0.49 17.54 8.90
N ALA A 13 -1.78 17.28 9.10
CA ALA A 13 -2.49 17.60 10.34
C ALA A 13 -1.96 16.80 11.53
N ILE A 14 -1.73 15.49 11.35
CA ILE A 14 -1.15 14.64 12.38
C ILE A 14 0.29 15.06 12.68
N LYS A 15 1.10 15.42 11.67
CA LYS A 15 2.49 15.84 11.86
C LYS A 15 2.63 17.11 12.70
N ILE A 16 1.64 18.00 12.69
CA ILE A 16 1.60 19.20 13.55
C ILE A 16 0.89 18.95 14.89
N GLY A 17 0.52 17.71 15.20
CA GLY A 17 -0.03 17.32 16.51
C GLY A 17 -1.54 17.44 16.66
N LEU A 18 -2.31 17.57 15.57
CA LEU A 18 -3.78 17.61 15.68
C LEU A 18 -4.38 16.24 15.99
N ASN A 19 -5.37 16.23 16.87
CA ASN A 19 -6.17 15.04 17.15
C ASN A 19 -7.36 14.89 16.17
N ASN A 20 -8.04 13.74 16.20
CA ASN A 20 -9.13 13.44 15.25
C ASN A 20 -10.28 14.47 15.30
N THR A 21 -10.64 14.96 16.48
CA THR A 21 -11.70 15.98 16.62
C THR A 21 -11.28 17.27 15.91
N GLU A 22 -10.05 17.73 16.13
CA GLU A 22 -9.53 18.93 15.47
C GLU A 22 -9.39 18.76 13.95
N ILE A 23 -9.03 17.57 13.48
CA ILE A 23 -8.95 17.26 12.04
C ILE A 23 -10.35 17.33 11.43
N LYS A 24 -11.36 16.76 12.09
CA LYS A 24 -12.75 16.79 11.64
C LYS A 24 -13.30 18.21 11.60
N GLU A 25 -13.03 19.02 12.62
CA GLU A 25 -13.49 20.41 12.69
C GLU A 25 -12.82 21.30 11.64
N LYS A 26 -11.50 21.16 11.44
CA LYS A 26 -10.73 22.04 10.53
C LYS A 26 -10.84 21.63 9.06
N PHE A 27 -10.89 20.34 8.79
CA PHE A 27 -10.78 19.80 7.43
C PHE A 27 -12.00 19.00 6.97
N GLY A 28 -12.99 18.78 7.84
CA GLY A 28 -14.15 17.93 7.52
C GLY A 28 -13.80 16.45 7.37
N ILE A 29 -12.59 16.04 7.78
CA ILE A 29 -12.09 14.68 7.65
C ILE A 29 -12.21 13.97 9.00
N GLU A 30 -13.02 12.92 9.04
CA GLU A 30 -13.09 12.02 10.18
C GLU A 30 -12.18 10.81 9.95
N LEU A 31 -11.24 10.58 10.87
CA LEU A 31 -10.44 9.35 10.90
C LEU A 31 -11.19 8.28 11.67
N ILE A 32 -11.35 7.12 11.05
CA ILE A 32 -12.00 5.96 11.64
C ILE A 32 -10.98 4.88 12.00
N LYS A 33 -11.39 3.89 12.80
CA LYS A 33 -10.56 2.72 13.07
C LYS A 33 -10.26 2.00 11.75
N ASN A 34 -8.99 1.65 11.53
CA ASN A 34 -8.48 1.02 10.29
C ASN A 34 -8.70 1.88 9.03
N ASP A 35 -8.59 3.20 9.15
CA ASP A 35 -8.74 4.13 8.02
C ASP A 35 -7.84 3.75 6.84
N SER A 36 -8.46 3.55 5.67
CA SER A 36 -7.74 3.12 4.47
C SER A 36 -6.72 4.15 3.98
N ARG A 37 -6.92 5.44 4.29
CA ARG A 37 -5.98 6.51 3.94
C ARG A 37 -4.72 6.44 4.79
N LEU A 38 -4.86 6.12 6.08
CA LEU A 38 -3.71 5.87 6.97
C LEU A 38 -2.96 4.59 6.55
N ASN A 39 -3.68 3.51 6.24
CA ASN A 39 -3.06 2.28 5.73
C ASN A 39 -2.30 2.51 4.42
N ALA A 40 -2.84 3.33 3.52
CA ALA A 40 -2.15 3.72 2.30
C ALA A 40 -0.88 4.51 2.59
N LEU A 41 -0.89 5.43 3.56
CA LEU A 41 0.30 6.16 3.99
C LEU A 41 1.39 5.22 4.51
N TYR A 42 1.04 4.28 5.39
CA TYR A 42 1.99 3.27 5.88
C TYR A 42 2.63 2.48 4.75
N GLN A 43 1.82 1.96 3.82
CA GLN A 43 2.33 1.20 2.67
C GLN A 43 3.22 2.04 1.75
N LYS A 44 2.84 3.29 1.47
CA LYS A 44 3.59 4.18 0.57
C LYS A 44 4.97 4.53 1.13
N TYR A 45 5.02 4.84 2.42
CA TYR A 45 6.26 5.22 3.10
C TYR A 45 7.06 4.01 3.62
N GLY A 46 6.49 2.80 3.58
CA GLY A 46 7.12 1.61 4.16
C GLY A 46 7.19 1.65 5.68
N ALA A 47 6.27 2.37 6.34
CA ALA A 47 6.22 2.51 7.79
C ALA A 47 5.32 1.45 8.43
N SER A 48 5.70 0.97 9.60
CA SER A 48 4.96 0.00 10.41
C SER A 48 4.14 0.64 11.54
N SER A 49 4.40 1.91 11.86
CA SER A 49 3.73 2.65 12.93
C SER A 49 3.56 4.13 12.60
N MET A 50 2.69 4.83 13.34
CA MET A 50 2.51 6.28 13.20
C MET A 50 3.80 7.04 13.52
N ASP A 51 4.50 6.67 14.60
CA ASP A 51 5.73 7.34 15.00
C ASP A 51 6.81 7.23 13.92
N GLU A 52 6.98 6.02 13.36
CA GLU A 52 7.89 5.79 12.24
C GLU A 52 7.49 6.62 11.01
N LEU A 53 6.19 6.59 10.64
CA LEU A 53 5.66 7.38 9.53
C LEU A 53 6.01 8.87 9.69
N LEU A 54 5.78 9.44 10.88
CA LEU A 54 6.03 10.85 11.16
C LEU A 54 7.52 11.22 11.11
N GLN A 55 8.40 10.31 11.52
CA GLN A 55 9.86 10.48 11.47
C GLN A 55 10.40 10.49 10.03
N ILE A 56 9.93 9.56 9.19
CA ILE A 56 10.45 9.41 7.81
C ILE A 56 9.75 10.32 6.79
N THR A 57 8.59 10.88 7.13
CA THR A 57 7.83 11.75 6.25
C THR A 57 8.52 13.09 6.02
N ASP A 58 8.80 13.42 4.76
CA ASP A 58 9.20 14.75 4.30
C ASP A 58 8.09 15.35 3.41
N LEU A 59 7.27 16.22 4.01
CA LEU A 59 6.14 16.86 3.33
C LEU A 59 6.58 17.75 2.15
N LYS A 60 7.84 18.21 2.10
CA LYS A 60 8.34 19.05 1.00
C LYS A 60 8.59 18.25 -0.28
N LYS A 61 8.66 16.92 -0.17
CA LYS A 61 8.89 15.99 -1.29
C LYS A 61 7.62 15.25 -1.72
N VAL A 62 6.45 15.74 -1.31
CA VAL A 62 5.15 15.21 -1.70
C VAL A 62 4.61 15.97 -2.90
N GLU A 63 4.15 15.21 -3.89
CA GLU A 63 3.30 15.70 -4.98
C GLU A 63 1.89 15.16 -4.77
N ILE A 64 0.89 16.03 -4.90
CA ILE A 64 -0.52 15.70 -4.65
C ILE A 64 -1.19 15.40 -5.99
N LEU A 65 -1.77 14.21 -6.14
CA LEU A 65 -2.45 13.76 -7.36
C LEU A 65 -3.79 13.09 -7.03
N PRO A 66 -4.80 13.19 -7.91
CA PRO A 66 -6.03 12.40 -7.80
C PRO A 66 -5.73 10.89 -7.82
N LYS A 67 -6.53 10.07 -7.11
CA LYS A 67 -6.34 8.60 -7.00
C LYS A 67 -6.04 7.91 -8.33
N GLY A 68 -6.81 8.22 -9.37
CA GLY A 68 -6.65 7.61 -10.71
C GLY A 68 -5.41 8.06 -11.50
N LYS A 69 -4.64 9.02 -10.98
CA LYS A 69 -3.45 9.58 -11.62
C LYS A 69 -2.16 9.29 -10.84
N ILE A 70 -2.25 8.72 -9.65
CA ILE A 70 -1.07 8.37 -8.86
C ILE A 70 -0.31 7.25 -9.58
N PRO A 71 0.99 7.43 -9.90
CA PRO A 71 1.79 6.41 -10.56
C PRO A 71 2.20 5.31 -9.55
N TYR A 72 2.43 4.10 -10.06
CA TYR A 72 2.92 2.91 -9.32
C TYR A 72 1.98 2.33 -8.25
N TYR A 73 1.03 3.12 -7.75
CA TYR A 73 0.02 2.71 -6.78
C TYR A 73 -1.32 2.44 -7.47
N GLN A 74 -2.10 1.51 -6.94
CA GLN A 74 -3.41 1.15 -7.47
C GLN A 74 -4.44 1.18 -6.35
N TYR A 75 -5.65 1.64 -6.68
CA TYR A 75 -6.75 1.73 -5.72
C TYR A 75 -7.96 0.91 -6.18
N GLU A 76 -8.60 0.22 -5.24
CA GLU A 76 -9.97 -0.30 -5.37
C GLU A 76 -10.87 0.44 -4.37
N GLY A 77 -11.73 1.32 -4.89
CA GLY A 77 -12.48 2.25 -4.05
C GLY A 77 -11.53 3.18 -3.28
N SER A 78 -11.48 3.03 -1.95
CA SER A 78 -10.61 3.82 -1.09
C SER A 78 -9.31 3.13 -0.70
N GLU A 79 -9.17 1.83 -0.96
CA GLU A 79 -8.06 1.01 -0.47
C GLU A 79 -6.92 0.97 -1.47
N LEU A 80 -5.70 1.11 -0.97
CA LEU A 80 -4.48 0.86 -1.73
C LEU A 80 -4.26 -0.65 -1.85
N VAL A 81 -4.16 -1.15 -3.08
CA VAL A 81 -4.08 -2.59 -3.37
C VAL A 81 -2.93 -2.91 -4.32
N HIS A 82 -2.43 -4.13 -4.23
CA HIS A 82 -1.47 -4.69 -5.18
C HIS A 82 -2.20 -5.69 -6.09
N LYS A 83 -2.53 -5.30 -7.33
CA LYS A 83 -3.17 -6.22 -8.27
C LYS A 83 -2.14 -7.01 -9.05
N ILE A 84 -2.23 -8.32 -8.97
CA ILE A 84 -1.47 -9.25 -9.79
C ILE A 84 -2.43 -9.91 -10.77
N LYS A 85 -2.21 -9.71 -12.07
CA LYS A 85 -3.01 -10.35 -13.13
C LYS A 85 -2.42 -11.71 -13.46
N ILE A 86 -3.13 -12.78 -13.16
CA ILE A 86 -2.77 -14.16 -13.50
C ILE A 86 -3.71 -14.72 -14.58
N CYS A 87 -3.20 -15.58 -15.45
CA CYS A 87 -3.99 -16.37 -16.39
C CYS A 87 -4.19 -17.81 -15.88
N LYS A 88 -5.04 -18.59 -16.56
CA LYS A 88 -5.30 -20.00 -16.21
C LYS A 88 -4.00 -20.83 -16.13
N ASN A 89 -3.05 -20.59 -17.02
CA ASN A 89 -1.78 -21.31 -17.03
C ASN A 89 -0.94 -20.99 -15.79
N ASP A 90 -0.94 -19.73 -15.35
CA ASP A 90 -0.23 -19.30 -14.14
C ASP A 90 -0.80 -19.99 -12.90
N THR A 91 -2.14 -20.06 -12.79
CA THR A 91 -2.81 -20.79 -11.71
C THR A 91 -2.40 -22.27 -11.67
N ILE A 92 -2.37 -22.94 -12.83
CA ILE A 92 -1.95 -24.35 -12.91
C ILE A 92 -0.51 -24.51 -12.43
N ASN A 93 0.39 -23.61 -12.82
CA ASN A 93 1.79 -23.66 -12.42
C ASN A 93 1.97 -23.41 -10.92
N LEU A 94 1.25 -22.43 -10.35
CA LEU A 94 1.23 -22.16 -8.91
C LEU A 94 0.76 -23.39 -8.11
N ILE A 95 -0.35 -24.01 -8.52
CA ILE A 95 -0.87 -25.22 -7.86
C ILE A 95 0.14 -26.37 -7.92
N LYS A 96 0.78 -26.60 -9.08
CA LYS A 96 1.81 -27.63 -9.23
C LYS A 96 3.01 -27.37 -8.32
N PHE A 97 3.44 -26.12 -8.18
CA PHE A 97 4.53 -25.75 -7.27
C PHE A 97 4.17 -26.07 -5.82
N PHE A 98 3.05 -25.54 -5.32
CA PHE A 98 2.68 -25.69 -3.91
C PHE A 98 2.30 -27.12 -3.51
N LYS A 99 1.86 -27.96 -4.44
CA LYS A 99 1.67 -29.40 -4.20
C LYS A 99 2.94 -30.11 -3.71
N ASN A 100 4.11 -29.59 -4.05
CA ASN A 100 5.40 -30.17 -3.69
C ASN A 100 6.03 -29.49 -2.46
N VAL A 101 5.35 -28.52 -1.84
CA VAL A 101 5.80 -27.82 -0.64
C VAL A 101 5.15 -28.48 0.58
N SER A 102 5.96 -29.02 1.49
CA SER A 102 5.49 -29.63 2.74
C SER A 102 5.40 -28.65 3.91
N ASP A 103 6.13 -27.55 3.84
CA ASP A 103 6.22 -26.55 4.91
C ASP A 103 5.25 -25.39 4.66
N ASN A 104 4.12 -25.40 5.38
CA ASN A 104 3.06 -24.41 5.26
C ASN A 104 3.40 -23.06 5.92
N THR A 105 4.57 -22.93 6.56
CA THR A 105 4.99 -21.68 7.22
C THR A 105 5.93 -20.84 6.36
N LYS A 106 6.39 -21.38 5.23
CA LYS A 106 7.27 -20.64 4.31
C LYS A 106 6.52 -19.53 3.58
N GLU A 107 7.10 -18.34 3.62
CA GLU A 107 6.69 -17.22 2.78
C GLU A 107 7.36 -17.30 1.41
N TYR A 108 6.61 -16.92 0.37
CA TYR A 108 7.07 -16.93 -1.02
C TYR A 108 6.76 -15.60 -1.67
N GLU A 109 7.70 -15.09 -2.45
CA GLU A 109 7.51 -13.90 -3.27
C GLU A 109 7.06 -14.28 -4.68
N LEU A 110 5.97 -13.66 -5.14
CA LEU A 110 5.46 -13.83 -6.50
C LEU A 110 6.02 -12.75 -7.41
N ILE A 111 6.94 -13.12 -8.29
CA ILE A 111 7.59 -12.20 -9.22
C ILE A 111 6.98 -12.38 -10.61
N TYR A 112 6.38 -11.32 -11.15
CA TYR A 112 5.87 -11.30 -12.52
C TYR A 112 6.82 -10.53 -13.43
N ARG A 113 7.30 -11.20 -14.50
CA ARG A 113 8.14 -10.60 -15.52
C ARG A 113 7.35 -10.43 -16.81
N LYS A 114 6.89 -9.21 -17.06
CA LYS A 114 6.07 -8.85 -18.25
C LYS A 114 6.74 -9.24 -19.58
N ASN A 115 8.07 -9.15 -19.66
CA ASN A 115 8.81 -9.41 -20.91
C ASN A 115 9.08 -10.90 -21.17
N SER A 116 8.96 -11.75 -20.15
CA SER A 116 9.17 -13.20 -20.30
C SER A 116 7.87 -14.01 -20.19
N ASN A 117 6.71 -13.33 -20.16
CA ASN A 117 5.38 -13.94 -20.03
C ASN A 117 5.33 -15.06 -18.98
N GLY A 118 5.92 -14.81 -17.81
CA GLY A 118 6.08 -15.86 -16.81
C GLY A 118 6.09 -15.33 -15.38
N PHE A 119 5.52 -16.14 -14.50
CA PHE A 119 5.64 -16.01 -13.06
C PHE A 119 6.83 -16.83 -12.56
N LYS A 120 7.62 -16.24 -11.67
CA LYS A 120 8.63 -16.94 -10.87
C LYS A 120 8.21 -16.84 -9.40
N ILE A 121 8.37 -17.93 -8.68
CA ILE A 121 8.24 -17.95 -7.23
C ILE A 121 9.66 -18.01 -6.66
N GLU A 122 9.99 -17.08 -5.77
CA GLU A 122 11.23 -17.09 -5.01
C GLU A 122 10.93 -17.31 -3.52
N ILE A 123 11.80 -18.04 -2.84
CA ILE A 123 11.69 -18.27 -1.40
C ILE A 123 12.18 -16.99 -0.71
N LYS A 124 11.39 -16.48 0.23
CA LYS A 124 11.83 -15.40 1.11
C LYS A 124 12.76 -16.02 2.15
N ASN A 125 14.04 -15.65 2.11
CA ASN A 125 15.04 -16.07 3.11
C ASN A 125 14.88 -15.30 4.41
#